data_AF-A0A935APL2-F1
#
_entry.id   AF-A0A935APL2-F1
#
_cell.length_a   1.000
_cell.length_b   1.000
_cell.length_c   1.000
_cell.angle_alpha   90.00
_cell.angle_beta   90.00
_cell.angle_gamma   90.00
#
_symmetry.space_group_name_H-M   'P 1'
#
loop_
_entity.id
_entity.type
_entity.pdbx_description
1 polymer ?
#
loop_
_entity_poly.entity_id
_entity_poly.type
_entity_poly.pdbx_seq_one_letter_code
_entity_poly.pdbx_strand_id
1 'polypeptide(L)'
;MKIGWSLPTMLGDLDRDTVLTWSREIERRGYDTIGFGERIAYRNLELFTVLSAAAAVTERVRIMSTIVVLPMHSEVWVAKQSATLDVVSGGRYTLGVGVGGREEDYRALGRDASRRPIRLDAQVATMRRVWAGHPPVEGVDPIGPMPVQTPIPILSGALGPKATARAAAWADGIAGFEMDPTVEALTASATRVRDAWAHAGRDEPYLMTSFWFALGDDAEAALRAYARSYLAVFGDELAGASRLPARWRGSGGCSMRSSRRRRADTTRCNWCRRRPIRRCSIVSMRCSPALPSLGVRPESASDVRLRGTRSGVPPDLVCRG
;
A
#
# COMPACT_ATOMS: atom_id res chain seq x y z
N MET A 1 -2.93 10.73 11.80
CA MET A 1 -3.50 9.60 11.04
C MET A 1 -2.69 9.44 9.78
N LYS A 2 -2.22 8.24 9.47
CA LYS A 2 -1.47 7.94 8.23
C LYS A 2 -2.46 7.49 7.15
N ILE A 3 -2.26 7.92 5.90
CA ILE A 3 -3.13 7.59 4.78
C ILE A 3 -2.30 6.88 3.70
N GLY A 4 -2.65 5.62 3.43
CA GLY A 4 -2.07 4.84 2.34
C GLY A 4 -2.97 4.81 1.11
N TRP A 5 -2.38 4.41 -0.01
CA TRP A 5 -3.08 4.19 -1.26
C TRP A 5 -2.64 2.86 -1.86
N SER A 6 -3.58 1.96 -2.16
CA SER A 6 -3.22 0.72 -2.86
C SER A 6 -3.04 1.01 -4.34
N LEU A 7 -2.01 0.42 -4.97
CA LEU A 7 -1.99 0.31 -6.42
C LEU A 7 -3.28 -0.39 -6.88
N PRO A 8 -3.75 -0.12 -8.11
CA PRO A 8 -4.98 -0.71 -8.64
C PRO A 8 -4.89 -2.24 -8.48
N THR A 9 -5.60 -2.81 -7.51
CA THR A 9 -5.51 -4.25 -7.16
C THR A 9 -6.82 -4.90 -7.54
N MET A 10 -6.80 -6.18 -7.92
CA MET A 10 -8.00 -6.88 -8.42
C MET A 10 -8.64 -6.20 -9.63
N LEU A 11 -7.80 -5.60 -10.47
CA LEU A 11 -8.19 -5.10 -11.78
C LEU A 11 -7.38 -5.86 -12.82
N GLY A 12 -8.01 -6.15 -13.96
CA GLY A 12 -7.30 -6.68 -15.13
C GLY A 12 -6.56 -5.57 -15.88
N ASP A 13 -5.63 -5.98 -16.74
CA ASP A 13 -5.05 -5.13 -17.79
C ASP A 13 -4.23 -3.92 -17.30
N LEU A 14 -3.58 -4.08 -16.14
CA LEU A 14 -2.60 -3.10 -15.68
C LEU A 14 -1.33 -3.23 -16.50
N ASP A 15 -0.96 -2.15 -17.17
CA ASP A 15 0.31 -2.04 -17.86
C ASP A 15 1.41 -1.46 -16.96
N ARG A 16 2.63 -1.51 -17.48
CA ARG A 16 3.81 -0.95 -16.83
C ARG A 16 3.63 0.52 -16.48
N ASP A 17 3.12 1.32 -17.41
CA ASP A 17 3.06 2.76 -17.26
C ASP A 17 2.05 3.17 -16.18
N THR A 18 0.95 2.43 -16.05
CA THR A 18 -0.02 2.58 -14.96
C THR A 18 0.65 2.31 -13.61
N VAL A 19 1.34 1.18 -13.46
CA VAL A 19 2.03 0.83 -12.20
C VAL A 19 3.03 1.92 -11.80
N LEU A 20 3.92 2.30 -12.72
CA LEU A 20 4.98 3.27 -12.41
C LEU A 20 4.42 4.68 -12.18
N THR A 21 3.41 5.11 -12.93
CA THR A 21 2.79 6.42 -12.77
C THR A 21 2.10 6.52 -11.42
N TRP A 22 1.33 5.49 -11.03
CA TRP A 22 0.66 5.47 -9.74
C TRP A 22 1.66 5.48 -8.59
N SER A 23 2.71 4.65 -8.62
CA SER A 23 3.74 4.65 -7.57
C SER A 23 4.38 6.02 -7.39
N ARG A 24 4.76 6.68 -8.48
CA ARG A 24 5.35 8.03 -8.44
C ARG A 24 4.38 9.10 -7.97
N GLU A 25 3.12 9.05 -8.39
CA GLU A 25 2.11 10.01 -7.95
C GLU A 25 1.76 9.85 -6.47
N ILE A 26 1.68 8.62 -5.98
CA ILE A 26 1.46 8.34 -4.56
C ILE A 26 2.62 8.91 -3.72
N GLU A 27 3.85 8.70 -4.16
CA GLU A 27 5.04 9.27 -3.53
C GLU A 27 5.04 10.80 -3.56
N ARG A 28 4.86 11.39 -4.74
CA ARG A 28 4.89 12.84 -4.98
C ARG A 28 3.83 13.58 -4.16
N ARG A 29 2.68 12.94 -3.91
CA ARG A 29 1.57 13.50 -3.13
C ARG A 29 1.72 13.30 -1.62
N GLY A 30 2.75 12.58 -1.18
CA GLY A 30 3.08 12.46 0.24
C GLY A 30 2.25 11.43 1.01
N TYR A 31 1.64 10.45 0.34
CA TYR A 31 0.94 9.35 1.05
C TYR A 31 1.92 8.51 1.87
N ASP A 32 1.44 7.86 2.93
CA ASP A 32 2.27 7.13 3.88
C ASP A 32 2.65 5.73 3.40
N THR A 33 1.77 5.06 2.65
CA THR A 33 1.94 3.65 2.26
C THR A 33 1.42 3.40 0.84
N ILE A 34 2.17 2.64 0.05
CA ILE A 34 1.71 1.95 -1.15
C ILE A 34 1.37 0.51 -0.78
N GLY A 35 0.13 0.10 -1.05
CA GLY A 35 -0.33 -1.27 -0.86
C GLY A 35 -0.53 -2.02 -2.18
N PHE A 36 -0.34 -3.33 -2.19
CA PHE A 36 -0.83 -4.21 -3.26
C PHE A 36 -1.21 -5.57 -2.68
N GLY A 37 -2.25 -6.21 -3.23
CA GLY A 37 -2.81 -7.45 -2.69
C GLY A 37 -2.67 -8.63 -3.64
N GLU A 38 -2.69 -9.84 -3.08
CA GLU A 38 -2.51 -11.07 -3.83
C GLU A 38 -3.83 -11.76 -4.24
N ARG A 39 -3.89 -12.18 -5.50
CA ARG A 39 -4.77 -13.24 -6.04
C ARG A 39 -4.00 -14.01 -7.09
N ILE A 40 -4.41 -15.26 -7.31
CA ILE A 40 -3.77 -16.18 -8.26
C ILE A 40 -4.71 -16.45 -9.43
N ALA A 41 -5.91 -16.94 -9.14
CA ALA A 41 -6.97 -17.19 -10.12
C ALA A 41 -7.71 -15.87 -10.46
N TYR A 42 -6.95 -14.83 -10.80
CA TYR A 42 -7.48 -13.52 -11.15
C TYR A 42 -6.51 -12.77 -12.08
N ARG A 43 -6.97 -11.71 -12.74
CA ARG A 43 -6.20 -10.97 -13.75
C ARG A 43 -5.20 -9.95 -13.16
N ASN A 44 -4.96 -9.98 -11.85
CA ASN A 44 -4.00 -9.08 -11.20
C ASN A 44 -2.57 -9.48 -11.54
N LEU A 45 -1.67 -8.50 -11.50
CA LEU A 45 -0.23 -8.76 -11.54
C LEU A 45 0.26 -9.47 -10.26
N GLU A 46 1.43 -10.10 -10.34
CA GLU A 46 2.07 -10.81 -9.22
C GLU A 46 2.56 -9.82 -8.14
N LEU A 47 2.31 -10.17 -6.88
CA LEU A 47 2.41 -9.28 -5.73
C LEU A 47 3.83 -8.72 -5.51
N PHE A 48 4.82 -9.60 -5.36
CA PHE A 48 6.18 -9.18 -5.02
C PHE A 48 6.84 -8.40 -6.16
N THR A 49 6.55 -8.79 -7.40
CA THR A 49 7.05 -8.14 -8.61
C THR A 49 6.56 -6.69 -8.69
N VAL A 50 5.26 -6.46 -8.51
CA VAL A 50 4.68 -5.10 -8.54
C VAL A 50 5.21 -4.25 -7.39
N LEU A 51 5.28 -4.79 -6.18
CA LEU A 51 5.80 -4.04 -5.03
C LEU A 51 7.29 -3.72 -5.19
N SER A 52 8.08 -4.60 -5.80
CA SER A 52 9.49 -4.33 -6.12
C SER A 52 9.63 -3.21 -7.15
N ALA A 53 8.77 -3.18 -8.17
CA ALA A 53 8.75 -2.08 -9.13
C ALA A 53 8.38 -0.74 -8.47
N ALA A 54 7.40 -0.74 -7.56
CA ALA A 54 7.02 0.44 -6.78
C ALA A 54 8.15 0.90 -5.84
N ALA A 55 8.82 -0.03 -5.16
CA ALA A 55 9.95 0.24 -4.29
C ALA A 55 11.11 0.89 -5.06
N ALA A 56 11.41 0.41 -6.27
CA ALA A 56 12.51 0.90 -7.10
C ALA A 56 12.31 2.33 -7.64
N VAL A 57 11.07 2.85 -7.68
CA VAL A 57 10.76 4.20 -8.20
C VAL A 57 10.28 5.17 -7.13
N THR A 58 10.44 4.82 -5.85
CA THR A 58 10.04 5.65 -4.70
C THR A 58 11.10 5.59 -3.61
N GLU A 59 11.16 6.60 -2.74
CA GLU A 59 12.23 6.72 -1.74
C GLU A 59 11.71 6.82 -0.30
N ARG A 60 10.51 7.41 -0.10
CA ARG A 60 9.94 7.70 1.23
C ARG A 60 8.72 6.86 1.56
N VAL A 61 7.75 6.74 0.65
CA VAL A 61 6.49 6.03 0.92
C VAL A 61 6.73 4.59 1.38
N ARG A 62 6.03 4.10 2.41
CA ARG A 62 6.19 2.71 2.85
C ARG A 62 5.63 1.74 1.80
N ILE A 63 6.22 0.56 1.70
CA ILE A 63 5.77 -0.49 0.77
C ILE A 63 5.10 -1.57 1.59
N MET A 64 3.92 -2.03 1.19
CA MET A 64 3.19 -3.04 1.94
C MET A 64 2.52 -4.05 1.02
N SER A 65 2.70 -5.34 1.33
CA SER A 65 1.74 -6.35 0.88
C SER A 65 0.51 -6.20 1.74
N THR A 66 -0.65 -5.91 1.13
CA THR A 66 -1.88 -5.79 1.91
C THR A 66 -2.16 -7.13 2.58
N ILE A 67 -2.08 -8.22 1.81
CA ILE A 67 -2.03 -9.62 2.27
C ILE A 67 -1.25 -10.46 1.25
N VAL A 68 -0.21 -11.15 1.71
CA VAL A 68 0.30 -12.41 1.14
C VAL A 68 -0.53 -13.53 1.72
N VAL A 69 -1.12 -14.37 0.87
CA VAL A 69 -1.89 -15.55 1.29
C VAL A 69 -0.90 -16.68 1.59
N LEU A 70 -0.15 -16.52 2.68
CA LEU A 70 1.04 -17.30 3.02
C LEU A 70 0.85 -18.84 2.95
N PRO A 71 -0.30 -19.43 3.35
CA PRO A 71 -0.48 -20.88 3.28
C PRO A 71 -0.52 -21.49 1.88
N MET A 72 -0.53 -20.67 0.82
CA MET A 72 -0.39 -21.10 -0.58
C MET A 72 1.08 -21.16 -1.03
N HIS A 73 1.99 -20.58 -0.24
CA HIS A 73 3.40 -20.39 -0.59
C HIS A 73 4.33 -21.28 0.23
N SER A 74 5.58 -21.39 -0.23
CA SER A 74 6.69 -21.82 0.62
C SER A 74 7.11 -20.64 1.50
N GLU A 75 7.14 -20.85 2.81
CA GLU A 75 7.54 -19.85 3.79
C GLU A 75 9.00 -19.41 3.63
N VAL A 76 9.89 -20.30 3.20
CA VAL A 76 11.30 -19.98 2.94
C VAL A 76 11.41 -19.06 1.71
N TRP A 77 10.60 -19.33 0.68
CA TRP A 77 10.56 -18.49 -0.51
C TRP A 77 10.04 -17.08 -0.19
N VAL A 78 8.92 -17.00 0.55
CA VAL A 78 8.36 -15.71 0.96
C VAL A 78 9.29 -14.97 1.92
N ALA A 79 10.00 -15.66 2.81
CA ALA A 79 11.04 -15.04 3.65
C ALA A 79 12.12 -14.36 2.80
N LYS A 80 12.61 -15.06 1.77
CA LYS A 80 13.62 -14.53 0.84
C LYS A 80 13.09 -13.35 0.03
N GLN A 81 11.89 -13.46 -0.53
CA GLN A 81 11.24 -12.37 -1.28
C GLN A 81 11.04 -11.13 -0.41
N SER A 82 10.56 -11.32 0.83
CA SER A 82 10.31 -10.24 1.78
C SER A 82 11.60 -9.53 2.20
N ALA A 83 12.66 -10.28 2.53
CA ALA A 83 13.96 -9.71 2.87
C ALA A 83 14.58 -8.97 1.68
N THR A 84 14.44 -9.52 0.48
CA THR A 84 14.90 -8.87 -0.76
C THR A 84 14.15 -7.56 -1.01
N LEU A 85 12.82 -7.56 -0.88
CA LEU A 85 12.01 -6.36 -1.04
C LEU A 85 12.32 -5.32 0.06
N ASP A 86 12.60 -5.77 1.28
CA ASP A 86 13.04 -4.89 2.35
C ASP A 86 14.36 -4.19 2.02
N VAL A 87 15.34 -4.93 1.50
CA VAL A 87 16.61 -4.35 0.98
C VAL A 87 16.37 -3.38 -0.17
N VAL A 88 15.61 -3.78 -1.19
CA VAL A 88 15.33 -2.93 -2.37
C VAL A 88 14.56 -1.67 -1.99
N SER A 89 13.68 -1.76 -0.99
CA SER A 89 12.95 -0.60 -0.48
C SER A 89 13.74 0.25 0.51
N GLY A 90 14.93 -0.17 0.95
CA GLY A 90 15.70 0.55 1.97
C GLY A 90 15.05 0.51 3.37
N GLY A 91 14.48 -0.64 3.76
CA GLY A 91 13.86 -0.81 5.08
C GLY A 91 12.45 -0.22 5.19
N ARG A 92 11.73 -0.09 4.07
CA ARG A 92 10.38 0.49 4.03
C ARG A 92 9.27 -0.55 3.92
N TYR A 93 9.60 -1.83 3.93
CA TYR A 93 8.63 -2.90 3.68
C TYR A 93 7.85 -3.29 4.94
N THR A 94 6.55 -3.56 4.80
CA THR A 94 5.70 -4.18 5.81
C THR A 94 4.99 -5.36 5.20
N LEU A 95 5.13 -6.54 5.82
CA LEU A 95 4.55 -7.78 5.32
C LEU A 95 3.15 -7.97 5.92
N GLY A 96 2.10 -7.71 5.14
CA GLY A 96 0.77 -8.23 5.45
C GLY A 96 0.68 -9.72 5.08
N VAL A 97 0.20 -10.57 5.99
CA VAL A 97 -0.05 -12.01 5.75
C VAL A 97 -1.46 -12.42 6.15
N GLY A 98 -2.01 -13.45 5.52
CA GLY A 98 -3.32 -13.96 5.87
C GLY A 98 -3.62 -15.32 5.24
N VAL A 99 -4.79 -15.87 5.53
CA VAL A 99 -5.21 -17.18 5.00
C VAL A 99 -5.91 -17.11 3.64
N GLY A 100 -6.28 -15.90 3.19
CA GLY A 100 -7.00 -15.70 1.93
C GLY A 100 -8.46 -16.16 1.98
N GLY A 101 -9.26 -15.66 1.04
CA GLY A 101 -10.70 -15.92 0.99
C GLY A 101 -11.13 -16.99 0.00
N ARG A 102 -10.31 -17.32 -1.00
CA ARG A 102 -10.74 -18.05 -2.20
C ARG A 102 -10.05 -19.40 -2.31
N GLU A 103 -10.83 -20.47 -2.36
CA GLU A 103 -10.30 -21.83 -2.50
C GLU A 103 -9.77 -22.12 -3.92
N GLU A 104 -10.23 -21.38 -4.92
CA GLU A 104 -9.71 -21.48 -6.29
C GLU A 104 -8.24 -21.10 -6.40
N ASP A 105 -7.77 -20.12 -5.62
CA ASP A 105 -6.35 -19.74 -5.58
C ASP A 105 -5.51 -20.93 -5.06
N TYR A 106 -6.00 -21.61 -4.02
CA TYR A 106 -5.37 -22.81 -3.48
C TYR A 106 -5.36 -23.95 -4.50
N ARG A 107 -6.50 -24.23 -5.14
CA ARG A 107 -6.62 -25.28 -6.17
C ARG A 107 -5.71 -25.03 -7.36
N ALA A 108 -5.63 -23.79 -7.85
CA ALA A 108 -4.77 -23.41 -8.96
C ALA A 108 -3.28 -23.66 -8.69
N LEU A 109 -2.86 -23.55 -7.43
CA LEU A 109 -1.49 -23.83 -6.99
C LEU A 109 -1.27 -25.26 -6.49
N GLY A 110 -2.29 -26.13 -6.55
CA GLY A 110 -2.22 -27.48 -5.99
C GLY A 110 -2.00 -27.50 -4.47
N ARG A 111 -2.54 -26.51 -3.76
CA ARG A 111 -2.39 -26.35 -2.30
C ARG A 111 -3.65 -26.75 -1.57
N ASP A 112 -3.46 -27.36 -0.39
CA ASP A 112 -4.56 -27.70 0.50
C ASP A 112 -4.99 -26.50 1.35
N ALA A 113 -6.27 -26.13 1.26
CA ALA A 113 -6.86 -25.07 2.08
C ALA A 113 -7.17 -25.51 3.52
N SER A 114 -7.14 -26.82 3.80
CA SER A 114 -7.38 -27.34 5.15
C SER A 114 -6.30 -26.87 6.12
N ARG A 115 -6.70 -26.61 7.37
CA ARG A 115 -5.82 -26.18 8.47
C ARG A 115 -4.95 -24.96 8.15
N ARG A 116 -5.30 -24.16 7.13
CA ARG A 116 -4.55 -22.95 6.73
C ARG A 116 -4.27 -21.95 7.86
N PRO A 117 -5.11 -21.76 8.90
CA PRO A 117 -4.75 -20.88 10.00
C PRO A 117 -3.61 -21.42 10.85
N ILE A 118 -3.50 -22.75 11.02
CA ILE A 118 -2.42 -23.40 11.77
C ILE A 118 -1.12 -23.34 10.97
N ARG A 119 -1.22 -23.58 9.65
CA ARG A 119 -0.09 -23.44 8.74
C ARG A 119 0.48 -22.02 8.75
N LEU A 120 -0.39 -21.01 8.69
CA LEU A 120 0.00 -19.59 8.74
C LEU A 120 0.90 -19.29 9.95
N ASP A 121 0.47 -19.67 11.16
CA ASP A 121 1.24 -19.43 12.39
C ASP A 121 2.64 -20.08 12.33
N ALA A 122 2.71 -21.34 11.90
CA ALA A 122 3.96 -22.08 11.81
C ALA A 122 4.92 -21.51 10.74
N GLN A 123 4.35 -21.05 9.62
CA GLN A 123 5.10 -20.42 8.55
C GLN A 123 5.70 -19.08 9.00
N VAL A 124 4.93 -18.24 9.70
CA VAL A 124 5.44 -16.98 10.26
C VAL A 124 6.60 -17.24 11.23
N ALA A 125 6.47 -18.23 12.12
CA ALA A 125 7.54 -18.59 13.04
C ALA A 125 8.83 -18.99 12.29
N THR A 126 8.69 -19.77 11.21
CA THR A 126 9.83 -20.17 10.37
C THR A 126 10.44 -18.98 9.63
N MET A 127 9.63 -18.07 9.08
CA MET A 127 10.13 -16.85 8.43
C MET A 127 10.94 -15.98 9.40
N ARG A 128 10.46 -15.80 10.64
CA ARG A 128 11.21 -15.04 11.67
C ARG A 128 12.54 -15.72 12.02
N ARG A 129 12.62 -17.06 12.08
CA ARG A 129 13.90 -17.77 12.27
C ARG A 129 14.86 -17.53 11.11
N VAL A 130 14.37 -17.64 9.88
CA VAL A 130 15.15 -17.40 8.65
C VAL A 130 15.74 -15.98 8.66
N TRP A 131 14.93 -14.96 8.97
CA TRP A 131 15.40 -13.58 9.09
C TRP A 131 16.29 -13.31 10.31
N ALA A 132 16.41 -14.25 11.24
CA ALA A 132 17.38 -14.21 12.32
C ALA A 132 18.68 -14.97 11.97
N GLY A 133 18.84 -15.40 10.71
CA GLY A 133 20.05 -16.08 10.23
C GLY A 133 20.08 -17.59 10.54
N HIS A 134 18.98 -18.16 11.04
CA HIS A 134 18.92 -19.60 11.27
C HIS A 134 18.55 -20.31 9.96
N PRO A 135 19.26 -21.39 9.60
CA PRO A 135 18.88 -22.16 8.43
C PRO A 135 17.53 -22.85 8.66
N PRO A 136 16.69 -22.97 7.61
CA PRO A 136 15.34 -23.53 7.75
C PRO A 136 15.36 -25.05 8.00
N VAL A 137 16.44 -25.72 7.57
CA VAL A 137 16.70 -27.14 7.76
C VAL A 137 18.19 -27.35 8.03
N GLU A 138 18.53 -28.43 8.73
CA GLU A 138 19.92 -28.79 9.02
C GLU A 138 20.72 -29.04 7.73
N GLY A 139 21.99 -28.63 7.73
CA GLY A 139 22.90 -28.83 6.59
C GLY A 139 22.72 -27.87 5.41
N VAL A 140 21.85 -26.86 5.54
CA VAL A 140 21.68 -25.79 4.54
C VAL A 140 22.23 -24.48 5.09
N ASP A 141 22.81 -23.65 4.22
CA ASP A 141 23.29 -22.32 4.60
C ASP A 141 22.14 -21.38 5.03
N PRO A 142 22.41 -20.38 5.89
CA PRO A 142 21.46 -19.30 6.16
C PRO A 142 20.95 -18.65 4.86
N ILE A 143 19.64 -18.40 4.79
CA ILE A 143 19.02 -17.85 3.58
C ILE A 143 19.11 -16.33 3.60
N GLY A 144 19.95 -15.77 2.72
CA GLY A 144 20.07 -14.33 2.50
C GLY A 144 19.13 -13.76 1.42
N PRO A 145 19.01 -12.42 1.32
CA PRO A 145 19.70 -11.43 2.17
C PRO A 145 19.09 -11.34 3.58
N MET A 146 19.83 -10.78 4.52
CA MET A 146 19.26 -10.36 5.80
C MET A 146 18.44 -9.08 5.58
N PRO A 147 17.26 -8.94 6.21
CA PRO A 147 16.49 -7.71 6.14
C PRO A 147 17.28 -6.49 6.65
N VAL A 148 16.92 -5.31 6.14
CA VAL A 148 17.36 -4.02 6.70
C VAL A 148 16.66 -3.76 8.04
N GLN A 149 15.36 -4.09 8.11
CA GLN A 149 14.57 -4.02 9.33
C GLN A 149 14.69 -5.30 10.15
N THR A 150 15.09 -5.20 11.41
CA THR A 150 15.21 -6.35 12.32
C THR A 150 14.18 -6.25 13.46
N PRO A 151 13.05 -6.97 13.39
CA PRO A 151 12.52 -7.75 12.27
C PRO A 151 11.73 -6.90 11.25
N ILE A 152 11.43 -7.47 10.07
CA ILE A 152 10.42 -6.91 9.17
C ILE A 152 9.07 -6.93 9.90
N PRO A 153 8.33 -5.81 9.98
CA PRO A 153 7.01 -5.78 10.60
C PRO A 153 6.02 -6.69 9.86
N ILE A 154 5.32 -7.55 10.60
CA ILE A 154 4.27 -8.44 10.08
C ILE A 154 2.90 -7.99 10.60
N LEU A 155 1.99 -7.70 9.67
CA LEU A 155 0.59 -7.41 9.98
C LEU A 155 -0.29 -8.59 9.56
N SER A 156 -1.25 -8.99 10.39
CA SER A 156 -2.15 -10.10 10.07
C SER A 156 -3.47 -9.61 9.47
N GLY A 157 -3.87 -10.19 8.35
CA GLY A 157 -5.24 -10.14 7.85
C GLY A 157 -6.11 -11.12 8.60
N ALA A 158 -6.68 -10.67 9.72
CA ALA A 158 -7.57 -11.45 10.55
C ALA A 158 -8.97 -10.81 10.60
N LEU A 159 -10.00 -11.64 10.44
CA LEU A 159 -11.40 -11.25 10.57
C LEU A 159 -12.08 -12.11 11.63
N GLY A 160 -12.74 -11.45 12.57
CA GLY A 160 -13.48 -12.07 13.65
C GLY A 160 -12.63 -12.50 14.86
N PRO A 161 -13.27 -12.75 16.02
CA PRO A 161 -12.58 -12.85 17.31
C PRO A 161 -11.50 -13.94 17.36
N LYS A 162 -11.80 -15.13 16.83
CA LYS A 162 -10.86 -16.27 16.84
C LYS A 162 -9.61 -16.00 16.00
N ALA A 163 -9.76 -15.37 14.83
CA ALA A 163 -8.62 -15.05 13.97
C ALA A 163 -7.77 -13.94 14.60
N THR A 164 -8.41 -12.91 15.16
CA THR A 164 -7.71 -11.82 15.85
C THR A 164 -6.94 -12.29 17.07
N ALA A 165 -7.53 -13.18 17.89
CA ALA A 165 -6.84 -13.76 19.05
C ALA A 165 -5.60 -14.59 18.64
N ARG A 166 -5.66 -15.30 17.51
CA ARG A 166 -4.49 -16.01 16.97
C ARG A 166 -3.41 -15.05 16.49
N ALA A 167 -3.80 -14.03 15.75
CA ALA A 167 -2.88 -13.00 15.26
C ALA A 167 -2.17 -12.27 16.41
N ALA A 168 -2.88 -12.00 17.52
CA ALA A 168 -2.32 -11.35 18.69
C ALA A 168 -1.11 -12.08 19.30
N ALA A 169 -0.99 -13.39 19.07
CA ALA A 169 0.12 -14.18 19.60
C ALA A 169 1.46 -13.91 18.89
N TRP A 170 1.46 -13.42 17.64
CA TRP A 170 2.69 -13.33 16.83
C TRP A 170 2.81 -12.09 15.92
N ALA A 171 1.71 -11.41 15.60
CA ALA A 171 1.71 -10.27 14.69
C ALA A 171 2.08 -8.98 15.42
N ASP A 172 2.65 -8.02 14.68
CA ASP A 172 2.93 -6.68 15.18
C ASP A 172 1.69 -5.76 15.07
N GLY A 173 0.65 -6.23 14.39
CA GLY A 173 -0.64 -5.55 14.26
C GLY A 173 -1.59 -6.21 13.27
N ILE A 174 -2.63 -5.49 12.86
CA ILE A 174 -3.67 -5.96 11.95
C ILE A 174 -3.65 -5.18 10.64
N ALA A 175 -3.73 -5.94 9.54
CA ALA A 175 -4.05 -5.45 8.20
C ALA A 175 -5.54 -5.73 7.93
N GLY A 176 -6.40 -4.84 8.42
CA GLY A 176 -7.85 -4.97 8.36
C GLY A 176 -8.44 -4.68 6.98
N PHE A 177 -9.66 -5.19 6.77
CA PHE A 177 -10.47 -4.91 5.60
C PHE A 177 -11.91 -4.69 6.04
N GLU A 178 -12.51 -3.57 5.61
CA GLU A 178 -13.83 -3.13 6.05
C GLU A 178 -14.69 -2.86 4.82
N MET A 179 -15.77 -3.64 4.69
CA MET A 179 -16.71 -3.51 3.56
C MET A 179 -17.66 -2.32 3.74
N ASP A 180 -17.99 -1.99 4.98
CA ASP A 180 -18.81 -0.84 5.36
C ASP A 180 -18.03 0.03 6.37
N PRO A 181 -17.15 0.93 5.89
CA PRO A 181 -16.21 1.67 6.73
C PRO A 181 -16.87 2.83 7.48
N THR A 182 -17.95 2.56 8.24
CA THR A 182 -18.52 3.53 9.17
C THR A 182 -17.59 3.78 10.35
N VAL A 183 -17.62 4.98 10.93
CA VAL A 183 -16.81 5.31 12.12
C VAL A 183 -17.08 4.32 13.26
N GLU A 184 -18.34 3.92 13.44
CA GLU A 184 -18.75 2.94 14.45
C GLU A 184 -18.14 1.56 14.20
N ALA A 185 -18.25 1.03 12.97
CA ALA A 185 -17.68 -0.26 12.61
C ALA A 185 -16.15 -0.26 12.79
N LEU A 186 -15.48 0.80 12.33
CA LEU A 186 -14.03 0.98 12.47
C LEU A 186 -13.60 1.05 13.93
N THR A 187 -14.35 1.79 14.76
CA THR A 187 -14.07 1.90 16.20
C THR A 187 -14.26 0.56 16.89
N ALA A 188 -15.35 -0.15 16.62
CA ALA A 188 -15.61 -1.46 17.19
C ALA A 188 -14.55 -2.50 16.76
N SER A 189 -14.10 -2.44 15.50
CA SER A 189 -13.02 -3.28 14.98
C SER A 189 -11.70 -3.02 15.70
N ALA A 190 -11.32 -1.74 15.83
CA ALA A 190 -10.13 -1.32 16.56
C ALA A 190 -10.14 -1.75 18.03
N THR A 191 -11.27 -1.59 18.72
CA THR A 191 -11.43 -2.03 20.12
C THR A 191 -11.22 -3.53 20.26
N ARG A 192 -11.88 -4.36 19.43
CA ARG A 192 -11.70 -5.82 19.47
C ARG A 192 -10.25 -6.25 19.25
N VAL A 193 -9.52 -5.57 18.38
CA VAL A 193 -8.10 -5.86 18.13
C VAL A 193 -7.25 -5.51 19.35
N ARG A 194 -7.47 -4.33 19.94
CA ARG A 194 -6.77 -3.93 21.17
C ARG A 194 -7.04 -4.88 22.33
N ASP A 195 -8.28 -5.28 22.53
CA ASP A 195 -8.67 -6.21 23.58
C ASP A 195 -7.99 -7.57 23.41
N ALA A 196 -7.87 -8.05 22.17
CA ALA A 196 -7.17 -9.30 21.87
C ALA A 196 -5.66 -9.22 22.16
N TRP A 197 -5.01 -8.10 21.84
CA TRP A 197 -3.59 -7.87 22.18
C TRP A 197 -3.39 -7.75 23.69
N ALA A 198 -4.27 -7.03 24.38
CA ALA A 198 -4.24 -6.92 25.84
C ALA A 198 -4.42 -8.29 26.52
N HIS A 199 -5.37 -9.11 26.06
CA HIS A 199 -5.56 -10.48 26.55
C HIS A 199 -4.35 -11.38 26.28
N ALA A 200 -3.62 -11.15 25.19
CA ALA A 200 -2.37 -11.86 24.88
C ALA A 200 -1.16 -11.32 25.66
N GLY A 201 -1.33 -10.30 26.52
CA GLY A 201 -0.24 -9.68 27.28
C GLY A 201 0.76 -8.92 26.40
N ARG A 202 0.31 -8.38 25.26
CA ARG A 202 1.13 -7.70 24.25
C ARG A 202 0.91 -6.17 24.32
N ASP A 203 1.92 -5.41 23.88
CA ASP A 203 1.84 -3.96 23.68
C ASP A 203 0.78 -3.57 22.63
N GLU A 204 0.42 -2.28 22.54
CA GLU A 204 -0.62 -1.82 21.61
C GLU A 204 -0.31 -2.21 20.14
N PRO A 205 -1.25 -2.84 19.43
CA PRO A 205 -1.03 -3.28 18.05
C PRO A 205 -0.97 -2.11 17.07
N TYR A 206 -0.22 -2.29 15.99
CA TYR A 206 -0.38 -1.42 14.83
C TYR A 206 -1.74 -1.67 14.16
N LEU A 207 -2.59 -0.65 14.10
CA LEU A 207 -3.91 -0.74 13.49
C LEU A 207 -3.87 -0.17 12.07
N MET A 208 -4.07 -1.03 11.08
CA MET A 208 -4.34 -0.63 9.70
C MET A 208 -5.68 -1.21 9.25
N THR A 209 -6.42 -0.43 8.47
CA THR A 209 -7.61 -0.91 7.77
C THR A 209 -7.58 -0.42 6.34
N SER A 210 -8.31 -1.12 5.47
CA SER A 210 -8.49 -0.78 4.08
C SER A 210 -9.94 -0.96 3.68
N PHE A 211 -10.39 -0.13 2.74
CA PHE A 211 -11.73 -0.19 2.16
C PHE A 211 -11.62 0.30 0.73
N TRP A 212 -12.57 -0.12 -0.12
CA TRP A 212 -12.65 0.41 -1.47
C TRP A 212 -13.34 1.77 -1.46
N PHE A 213 -12.85 2.65 -2.31
CA PHE A 213 -13.47 3.94 -2.56
C PHE A 213 -13.35 4.26 -4.05
N ALA A 214 -14.20 5.18 -4.52
CA ALA A 214 -14.12 5.75 -5.85
C ALA A 214 -14.31 7.26 -5.74
N LEU A 215 -13.70 7.99 -6.68
CA LEU A 215 -13.80 9.44 -6.80
C LEU A 215 -14.18 9.79 -8.24
N GLY A 216 -14.90 10.89 -8.41
CA GLY A 216 -15.32 11.38 -9.72
C GLY A 216 -16.82 11.23 -9.97
N ASP A 217 -17.22 11.56 -11.19
CA ASP A 217 -18.58 11.33 -11.67
C ASP A 217 -18.85 9.82 -11.71
N ASP A 218 -20.08 9.41 -11.40
CA ASP A 218 -20.49 8.01 -11.31
C ASP A 218 -19.70 7.11 -10.34
N ALA A 219 -18.92 7.70 -9.41
CA ALA A 219 -18.10 6.96 -8.44
C ALA A 219 -18.88 5.87 -7.68
N GLU A 220 -20.12 6.16 -7.29
CA GLU A 220 -20.96 5.16 -6.62
C GLU A 220 -21.29 3.97 -7.52
N ALA A 221 -21.69 4.24 -8.76
CA ALA A 221 -22.01 3.20 -9.73
C ALA A 221 -20.77 2.36 -10.07
N ALA A 222 -19.63 3.01 -10.28
CA ALA A 222 -18.35 2.36 -10.53
C ALA A 222 -17.92 1.45 -9.36
N LEU A 223 -18.00 1.97 -8.12
CA LEU A 223 -17.65 1.20 -6.93
C LEU A 223 -18.57 -0.02 -6.75
N ARG A 224 -19.89 0.16 -6.96
CA ARG A 224 -20.87 -0.94 -6.88
C ARG A 224 -20.62 -1.98 -7.97
N ALA A 225 -20.35 -1.58 -9.20
CA ALA A 225 -20.07 -2.49 -10.31
C ALA A 225 -18.80 -3.30 -10.04
N TYR A 226 -17.74 -2.63 -9.59
CA TYR A 226 -16.49 -3.28 -9.21
C TYR A 226 -16.69 -4.28 -8.06
N ALA A 227 -17.33 -3.87 -6.96
CA ALA A 227 -17.55 -4.74 -5.81
C ALA A 227 -18.42 -5.95 -6.17
N ARG A 228 -19.47 -5.77 -6.98
CA ARG A 228 -20.28 -6.89 -7.48
C ARG A 228 -19.44 -7.87 -8.30
N SER A 229 -18.68 -7.37 -9.28
CA SER A 229 -17.84 -8.22 -10.14
C SER A 229 -16.82 -9.02 -9.32
N TYR A 230 -16.19 -8.37 -8.35
CA TYR A 230 -15.18 -9.00 -7.51
C TYR A 230 -15.78 -9.99 -6.49
N LEU A 231 -16.91 -9.64 -5.86
CA LEU A 231 -17.55 -10.46 -4.83
C LEU A 231 -18.44 -11.59 -5.37
N ALA A 232 -18.79 -11.59 -6.66
CA ALA A 232 -19.64 -12.61 -7.28
C ALA A 232 -19.20 -14.05 -6.99
N VAL A 233 -17.90 -14.30 -6.83
CA VAL A 233 -17.38 -15.65 -6.53
C VAL A 233 -17.68 -16.12 -5.10
N PHE A 234 -18.08 -15.22 -4.19
CA PHE A 234 -18.59 -15.58 -2.87
C PHE A 234 -20.11 -15.79 -2.86
N GLY A 235 -20.78 -15.72 -4.02
CA GLY A 235 -22.22 -15.86 -4.18
C GLY A 235 -22.96 -14.53 -4.34
N ASP A 236 -24.12 -14.59 -5.01
CA ASP A 236 -24.91 -13.41 -5.38
C ASP A 236 -25.44 -12.62 -4.17
N GLU A 237 -25.66 -13.28 -3.03
CA GLU A 237 -26.12 -12.64 -1.80
C GLU A 237 -25.07 -11.68 -1.22
N LEU A 238 -23.79 -12.10 -1.18
CA LEU A 238 -22.66 -11.26 -0.76
C LEU A 238 -22.35 -10.15 -1.77
N ALA A 239 -22.51 -10.43 -3.07
CA ALA A 239 -22.39 -9.43 -4.13
C ALA A 239 -23.50 -8.36 -4.07
N GLY A 240 -24.71 -8.74 -3.64
CA GLY A 240 -25.86 -7.86 -3.48
C GLY A 240 -25.91 -7.09 -2.14
N ALA A 241 -25.41 -7.69 -1.05
CA ALA A 241 -25.50 -7.15 0.31
C ALA A 241 -24.43 -6.11 0.66
N SER A 242 -23.47 -5.84 -0.23
CA SER A 242 -22.44 -4.83 -0.02
C SER A 242 -23.04 -3.42 0.06
N ARG A 243 -23.29 -2.95 1.29
CA ARG A 243 -23.66 -1.57 1.63
C ARG A 243 -22.44 -0.67 1.51
N LEU A 244 -21.90 -0.52 0.30
CA LEU A 244 -20.82 0.41 0.05
C LEU A 244 -21.33 1.84 0.32
N PRO A 245 -20.59 2.68 1.07
CA PRO A 245 -21.02 4.03 1.35
C PRO A 245 -21.16 4.81 0.04
N ALA A 246 -22.38 5.29 -0.20
CA ALA A 246 -22.81 5.89 -1.46
C ALA A 246 -22.16 7.24 -1.78
N ARG A 247 -21.51 7.92 -0.84
CA ARG A 247 -20.91 9.26 -1.05
C ARG A 247 -19.99 9.64 0.11
N TRP A 248 -18.74 9.96 -0.18
CA TRP A 248 -17.97 10.87 0.68
C TRP A 248 -18.35 12.30 0.30
N ARG A 249 -19.32 12.91 1.01
CA ARG A 249 -19.45 14.37 0.99
C ARG A 249 -18.41 14.91 1.95
N GLY A 250 -17.30 15.41 1.43
CA GLY A 250 -16.42 16.28 2.21
C GLY A 250 -17.28 17.36 2.86
N SER A 251 -17.32 17.40 4.18
CA SER A 251 -17.90 18.49 4.94
C SER A 251 -17.04 19.74 4.73
N GLY A 252 -17.30 20.41 3.62
CA GLY A 252 -16.58 21.59 3.14
C GLY A 252 -17.37 22.27 2.04
N GLY A 253 -18.68 22.38 2.22
CA GLY A 253 -19.51 23.22 1.37
C GLY A 253 -19.11 24.68 1.58
N CYS A 254 -18.25 25.21 0.70
CA CYS A 254 -18.27 26.64 0.41
C CYS A 254 -19.60 26.91 -0.31
N SER A 255 -20.68 27.07 0.46
CA SER A 255 -21.94 27.56 -0.08
C SER A 255 -21.74 29.04 -0.37
N MET A 256 -21.54 29.41 -1.63
CA MET A 256 -21.92 30.75 -2.07
C MET A 256 -23.45 30.85 -1.91
N ARG A 257 -23.89 31.30 -0.73
CA ARG A 257 -25.25 31.79 -0.56
C ARG A 257 -25.35 33.05 -1.41
N SER A 258 -26.10 32.94 -2.51
CA SER A 258 -26.67 34.09 -3.20
C SER A 258 -27.64 34.79 -2.24
N SER A 259 -27.11 35.64 -1.36
CA SER A 259 -27.96 36.61 -0.67
C SER A 259 -28.32 37.70 -1.69
N ARG A 260 -29.54 37.63 -2.21
CA ARG A 260 -30.21 38.77 -2.82
C ARG A 260 -30.34 39.85 -1.75
N ARG A 261 -29.34 40.72 -1.61
CA ARG A 261 -29.53 42.05 -1.04
C ARG A 261 -29.54 43.04 -2.19
N ARG A 262 -30.73 43.57 -2.47
CA ARG A 262 -30.89 44.82 -3.21
C ARG A 262 -30.14 45.91 -2.45
N ARG A 263 -29.02 46.36 -2.99
CA ARG A 263 -28.60 47.77 -2.90
C ARG A 263 -27.98 48.13 -4.24
N ALA A 264 -28.55 49.15 -4.84
CA ALA A 264 -27.96 49.87 -5.95
C ALA A 264 -26.59 50.38 -5.49
N ASP A 265 -25.54 50.05 -6.22
CA ASP A 265 -24.65 51.11 -6.68
C ASP A 265 -23.91 50.66 -7.93
N THR A 266 -23.88 51.58 -8.88
CA THR A 266 -23.29 51.46 -10.22
C THR A 266 -21.79 51.63 -10.14
N THR A 267 -20.99 50.63 -10.51
CA THR A 267 -19.69 50.85 -11.16
C THR A 267 -19.17 49.60 -11.86
N ARG A 268 -18.59 49.82 -13.04
CA ARG A 268 -18.35 48.88 -14.14
C ARG A 268 -17.32 47.78 -13.84
N CYS A 269 -17.64 46.55 -14.25
CA CYS A 269 -16.64 45.49 -14.49
C CYS A 269 -16.13 45.65 -15.93
N ASN A 270 -14.83 45.92 -16.10
CA ASN A 270 -14.24 46.15 -17.41
C ASN A 270 -12.79 45.63 -17.43
N TRP A 271 -12.58 44.32 -17.27
CA TRP A 271 -11.26 43.74 -17.57
C TRP A 271 -11.31 42.24 -17.85
N CYS A 272 -11.86 41.88 -19.02
CA CYS A 272 -11.55 40.60 -19.65
C CYS A 272 -11.57 40.76 -21.16
N ARG A 273 -10.48 41.28 -21.73
CA ARG A 273 -10.16 41.12 -23.16
C ARG A 273 -8.63 41.07 -23.36
N ARG A 274 -8.16 39.90 -23.81
CA ARG A 274 -6.97 39.64 -24.65
C ARG A 274 -5.59 39.62 -23.99
N ARG A 275 -5.03 38.41 -23.74
CA ARG A 275 -3.88 37.78 -24.44
C ARG A 275 -3.21 36.68 -23.58
N PRO A 276 -2.62 35.63 -24.19
CA PRO A 276 -1.95 34.54 -23.48
C PRO A 276 -0.47 34.88 -23.23
N ILE A 277 0.06 34.62 -22.04
CA ILE A 277 1.50 34.72 -21.75
C ILE A 277 1.97 33.49 -20.97
N ARG A 278 3.01 32.86 -21.54
CA ARG A 278 3.84 31.80 -20.99
C ARG A 278 4.65 32.31 -19.79
N ARG A 279 4.87 31.44 -18.80
CA ARG A 279 5.89 31.49 -17.72
C ARG A 279 6.15 32.85 -17.05
N CYS A 280 5.78 32.96 -15.79
CA CYS A 280 6.56 33.74 -14.82
C CYS A 280 6.45 33.12 -13.43
N SER A 281 7.60 32.72 -12.89
CA SER A 281 7.84 32.48 -11.45
C SER A 281 7.85 33.82 -10.69
N ILE A 282 7.85 33.74 -9.34
CA ILE A 282 8.08 34.79 -8.29
C ILE A 282 6.77 35.33 -7.66
N VAL A 283 6.56 35.51 -6.33
CA VAL A 283 7.28 35.24 -5.06
C VAL A 283 6.30 35.47 -3.88
N SER A 284 6.56 34.81 -2.74
CA SER A 284 6.25 35.16 -1.32
C SER A 284 4.81 35.40 -0.84
N MET A 285 4.44 34.63 0.19
CA MET A 285 4.13 35.21 1.51
C MET A 285 4.65 34.31 2.64
N ARG A 286 5.58 34.85 3.43
CA ARG A 286 6.03 34.32 4.72
C ARG A 286 4.93 34.50 5.78
N CYS A 287 4.82 33.52 6.68
CA CYS A 287 4.58 33.75 8.10
C CYS A 287 5.24 32.61 8.88
N SER A 288 6.36 32.91 9.55
CA SER A 288 6.89 32.12 10.67
C SER A 288 6.28 32.65 11.97
N PRO A 289 6.24 31.80 13.00
CA PRO A 289 7.02 32.11 14.19
C PRO A 289 8.07 31.03 14.47
N ALA A 290 9.11 31.44 15.19
CA ALA A 290 10.40 30.80 15.36
C ALA A 290 10.38 29.48 16.17
N LEU A 291 11.35 28.61 15.85
CA LEU A 291 11.90 27.57 16.73
C LEU A 291 13.40 27.88 16.97
N PRO A 292 13.95 27.57 18.15
CA PRO A 292 15.33 27.90 18.49
C PRO A 292 16.34 27.01 17.77
N SER A 293 17.46 27.62 17.44
CA SER A 293 18.63 27.09 16.76
C SER A 293 19.34 25.98 17.54
N LEU A 294 19.61 24.85 16.88
CA LEU A 294 20.75 24.00 17.19
C LEU A 294 21.63 23.92 15.94
N GLY A 295 22.82 24.51 16.06
CA GLY A 295 23.78 24.61 14.98
C GLY A 295 24.54 23.30 14.78
N VAL A 296 24.64 22.89 13.53
CA VAL A 296 25.71 22.04 13.02
C VAL A 296 26.12 22.61 11.66
N ARG A 297 27.37 23.05 11.55
CA ARG A 297 27.99 23.49 10.30
C ARG A 297 28.34 22.26 9.45
N PRO A 298 28.16 22.27 8.12
CA PRO A 298 28.79 21.27 7.26
C PRO A 298 30.18 21.78 6.82
N GLU A 299 31.23 21.06 7.19
CA GLU A 299 32.57 21.23 6.64
C GLU A 299 32.71 20.54 5.28
N SER A 300 33.26 21.31 4.35
CA SER A 300 34.00 21.02 3.12
C SER A 300 33.82 19.67 2.40
N ALA A 301 33.37 19.82 1.16
CA ALA A 301 33.60 18.92 0.04
C ALA A 301 35.10 18.73 -0.25
N SER A 302 35.46 17.48 -0.58
CA SER A 302 36.71 17.15 -1.26
C SER A 302 36.43 16.19 -2.42
N ASP A 303 36.50 16.78 -3.62
CA ASP A 303 36.88 16.25 -4.92
C ASP A 303 37.10 14.73 -5.08
N VAL A 304 36.22 14.09 -5.85
CA VAL A 304 36.59 12.90 -6.64
C VAL A 304 36.31 13.22 -8.12
N ARG A 305 37.41 13.49 -8.85
CA ARG A 305 37.42 13.64 -10.31
C ARG A 305 37.32 12.26 -10.96
N LEU A 306 36.24 11.98 -11.69
CA LEU A 306 36.21 10.88 -12.65
C LEU A 306 36.59 11.41 -14.03
N ARG A 307 37.77 10.98 -14.48
CA ARG A 307 38.31 11.21 -15.82
C ARG A 307 37.44 10.51 -16.86
N GLY A 308 37.13 11.24 -17.94
CA GLY A 308 36.47 10.68 -19.10
C GLY A 308 37.38 9.79 -19.93
N THR A 309 36.79 8.80 -20.56
CA THR A 309 37.31 8.17 -21.78
C THR A 309 36.17 8.07 -22.79
N ARG A 310 36.30 8.87 -23.85
CA ARG A 310 35.59 8.72 -25.12
C ARG A 310 36.29 7.62 -25.93
N SER A 311 35.52 6.68 -26.45
CA SER A 311 35.76 5.93 -27.70
C SER A 311 34.59 4.94 -27.80
N GLY A 312 33.74 4.90 -28.81
CA GLY A 312 33.96 5.05 -30.23
C GLY A 312 33.16 3.91 -30.86
N VAL A 313 31.95 4.21 -31.31
CA VAL A 313 31.15 3.35 -32.21
C VAL A 313 31.37 3.91 -33.62
N PRO A 314 31.61 3.08 -34.65
CA PRO A 314 30.56 2.85 -35.66
C PRO A 314 30.65 1.41 -36.28
N PRO A 315 29.93 1.08 -37.37
CA PRO A 315 28.72 0.27 -37.35
C PRO A 315 28.87 -1.01 -38.22
N ASP A 316 27.75 -1.66 -38.49
CA ASP A 316 27.53 -2.72 -39.50
C ASP A 316 27.56 -4.17 -38.98
N LEU A 317 26.38 -4.82 -38.96
CA LEU A 317 26.05 -5.95 -39.84
C LEU A 317 24.66 -6.54 -39.53
N VAL A 318 23.71 -6.20 -40.42
CA VAL A 318 22.78 -7.12 -41.12
C VAL A 318 21.69 -7.84 -40.32
N CYS A 319 20.44 -7.40 -40.57
CA CYS A 319 19.26 -8.26 -40.57
C CYS A 319 19.31 -9.21 -41.78
N ARG A 320 19.14 -10.53 -41.56
CA ARG A 320 18.44 -11.49 -42.44
C ARG A 320 18.47 -12.88 -41.80
N GLY A 321 17.30 -13.53 -41.72
CA GLY A 321 17.10 -14.89 -41.23
C GLY A 321 15.75 -15.00 -40.54
#